data_AF-A0A953WWL9-F1
#
_entry.id   AF-A0A953WWL9-F1
#
_cell.length_a   1.000
_cell.length_b   1.000
_cell.length_c   1.000
_cell.angle_alpha   90.00
_cell.angle_beta   90.00
_cell.angle_gamma   90.00
#
_symmetry.space_group_name_H-M   'P 1'
#
loop_
_entity.id
_entity.type
_entity.pdbx_description
1 polymer ?
#
loop_
_entity_poly.entity_id
_entity_poly.type
_entity_poly.pdbx_seq_one_letter_code
_entity_poly.pdbx_strand_id
1 'polypeptide(L)'
;MTWLRLWAVLLALSLMIGELWRSWGAGRELAFVLDDQIMGAMLIASAWIMRRDTHRNRAFFAAAWGVNAGMLYGSFFGKVFSPEDTNAGNWDLGVLTILVGLAFATSLIGMILSITLPRAGGSE
;
A
#
# COMPACT_ATOMS: atom_id res chain seq x y z
N MET A 1 -14.01 1.18 -11.49
CA MET A 1 -12.53 1.17 -11.59
C MET A 1 -11.85 2.52 -11.36
N THR A 2 -12.41 3.65 -11.84
CA THR A 2 -11.82 4.98 -11.61
C THR A 2 -11.57 5.30 -10.13
N TRP A 3 -12.56 5.08 -9.27
CA TRP A 3 -12.44 5.31 -7.83
C TRP A 3 -11.35 4.47 -7.18
N LEU A 4 -11.25 3.19 -7.54
CA LEU A 4 -10.25 2.28 -6.98
C LEU A 4 -8.82 2.70 -7.36
N ARG A 5 -8.63 3.23 -8.57
CA ARG A 5 -7.35 3.78 -9.01
C ARG A 5 -6.98 5.06 -8.27
N LEU A 6 -7.94 5.96 -8.05
CA LEU A 6 -7.71 7.17 -7.25
C LEU A 6 -7.31 6.79 -5.83
N TRP A 7 -8.03 5.84 -5.24
CA TRP A 7 -7.73 5.34 -3.91
C TRP A 7 -6.35 4.68 -3.81
N ALA A 8 -5.95 3.91 -4.82
CA ALA A 8 -4.61 3.34 -4.93
C ALA A 8 -3.52 4.43 -4.88
N VAL A 9 -3.70 5.51 -5.64
CA VAL A 9 -2.76 6.64 -5.67
C VAL A 9 -2.72 7.36 -4.32
N LEU A 10 -3.88 7.61 -3.70
CA LEU A 10 -3.93 8.26 -2.39
C LEU A 10 -3.23 7.43 -1.31
N LEU A 11 -3.48 6.12 -1.28
CA LEU A 11 -2.81 5.22 -0.34
C LEU A 11 -1.30 5.16 -0.60
N ALA A 12 -0.88 5.04 -1.86
CA ALA A 12 0.53 5.02 -2.20
C ALA A 12 1.25 6.28 -1.71
N LEU A 13 0.68 7.45 -1.99
CA LEU A 13 1.27 8.72 -1.57
C LEU A 13 1.27 8.87 -0.04
N SER A 14 0.23 8.41 0.67
CA SER A 14 0.21 8.47 2.13
C SER A 14 1.27 7.58 2.77
N LEU A 15 1.50 6.39 2.23
CA LEU A 15 2.57 5.47 2.66
C LEU A 15 3.94 6.10 2.40
N MET A 16 4.18 6.56 1.17
CA MET A 16 5.45 7.15 0.76
C MET A 16 5.81 8.37 1.62
N ILE A 17 4.87 9.30 1.80
CA ILE A 17 5.06 10.51 2.61
C ILE A 17 5.18 10.15 4.10
N GLY A 18 4.34 9.22 4.57
CA GLY A 18 4.36 8.76 5.96
C GLY A 18 5.70 8.15 6.35
N GLU A 19 6.33 7.40 5.45
CA GLU A 19 7.64 6.80 5.67
C GLU A 19 8.78 7.82 5.62
N LEU A 20 8.70 8.78 4.69
CA LEU A 20 9.67 9.88 4.65
C LEU A 20 9.61 10.70 5.94
N TRP A 21 8.39 11.00 6.43
CA TRP A 21 8.22 11.67 7.72
C TRP A 21 8.74 10.81 8.87
N ARG A 22 8.40 9.51 8.91
CA ARG A 22 8.86 8.59 9.94
C ARG A 22 10.38 8.55 10.03
N SER A 23 11.06 8.58 8.89
CA SER A 23 12.50 8.38 8.78
C SER A 23 13.32 9.66 8.87
N TRP A 24 12.69 10.83 8.69
CA TRP A 24 13.38 12.11 8.69
C TRP A 24 14.08 12.39 10.03
N GLY A 25 15.41 12.43 10.04
CA GLY A 25 16.19 12.67 11.25
C GLY A 25 16.22 11.50 12.25
N ALA A 26 15.56 10.37 11.94
CA ALA A 26 15.46 9.20 12.83
C ALA A 26 16.61 8.20 12.66
N GLY A 27 17.59 8.48 11.78
CA GLY A 27 18.78 7.63 11.56
C GLY A 27 18.47 6.25 11.00
N ARG A 28 17.33 6.07 10.32
CA ARG A 28 16.87 4.77 9.82
C ARG A 28 17.61 4.35 8.56
N GLU A 29 17.85 3.05 8.43
CA GLU A 29 18.54 2.50 7.26
C GLU A 29 17.73 2.76 5.99
N LEU A 30 18.44 3.11 4.91
CA LEU A 30 17.83 3.49 3.64
C LEU A 30 16.92 2.40 3.06
N ALA A 31 17.26 1.13 3.28
CA ALA A 31 16.46 0.00 2.80
C ALA A 31 15.01 0.03 3.33
N PHE A 32 14.81 0.39 4.59
CA PHE A 32 13.48 0.51 5.22
C PHE A 32 12.75 1.82 4.89
N VAL A 33 13.39 2.73 4.16
CA VAL A 33 12.72 3.92 3.62
C VAL A 33 12.25 3.62 2.20
N LEU A 34 13.09 2.90 1.45
CA LEU A 34 12.87 2.57 0.03
C LEU A 34 11.77 1.53 -0.18
N ASP A 35 11.52 0.63 0.77
CA ASP A 35 10.48 -0.38 0.66
C ASP A 35 9.07 0.24 0.44
N ASP A 36 8.71 1.26 1.23
CA ASP A 36 7.45 1.99 1.06
C ASP A 36 7.42 2.81 -0.23
N GLN A 37 8.57 3.32 -0.68
CA GLN A 37 8.67 4.01 -1.97
C GLN A 37 8.43 3.05 -3.14
N ILE A 38 8.99 1.83 -3.07
CA ILE A 38 8.86 0.82 -4.11
C ILE A 38 7.41 0.33 -4.18
N MET A 39 6.81 -0.05 -3.05
CA MET A 39 5.43 -0.53 -3.05
C MET A 39 4.42 0.56 -3.44
N GLY A 40 4.66 1.81 -3.02
CA GLY A 40 3.87 2.97 -3.44
C GLY A 40 4.01 3.26 -4.94
N ALA A 41 5.23 3.26 -5.47
CA ALA A 41 5.48 3.46 -6.90
C ALA A 41 4.82 2.38 -7.76
N MET A 42 4.88 1.11 -7.34
CA MET A 42 4.18 0.01 -8.01
C MET A 42 2.67 0.21 -8.02
N LEU A 43 2.10 0.69 -6.91
CA LEU A 43 0.66 0.94 -6.79
C LEU A 43 0.21 2.12 -7.66
N ILE A 44 0.99 3.19 -7.74
CA ILE A 44 0.75 4.33 -8.64
C ILE A 44 0.87 3.90 -10.11
N ALA A 45 1.94 3.19 -10.47
CA ALA A 45 2.18 2.74 -11.83
C ALA A 45 1.07 1.81 -12.34
N SER A 46 0.66 0.85 -11.50
CA SER A 46 -0.45 -0.05 -11.82
C SER A 46 -1.79 0.70 -11.92
N ALA A 47 -2.04 1.67 -11.04
CA ALA A 47 -3.21 2.55 -11.13
C ALA A 47 -3.22 3.36 -12.44
N TRP A 48 -2.07 3.84 -12.92
CA TRP A 48 -1.98 4.52 -14.21
C TRP A 48 -2.26 3.59 -15.39
N ILE A 49 -1.64 2.40 -15.40
CA ILE A 49 -1.83 1.39 -16.45
C ILE A 49 -3.29 0.92 -16.52
N MET A 50 -3.97 0.82 -15.37
CA MET A 50 -5.37 0.44 -15.25
C MET A 50 -6.35 1.48 -15.83
N ARG A 51 -5.86 2.58 -16.43
CA ARG A 51 -6.65 3.43 -17.35
C ARG A 51 -7.25 2.64 -18.51
N ARG A 52 -6.59 1.56 -18.93
CA ARG A 52 -7.11 0.61 -19.92
C ARG A 52 -7.48 -0.68 -19.20
N ASP A 53 -8.76 -1.01 -19.17
CA ASP A 53 -9.28 -2.19 -18.50
C ASP A 53 -9.05 -3.45 -19.36
N THR A 54 -7.82 -3.96 -19.36
CA THR A 54 -7.45 -5.26 -19.96
C THR A 54 -7.22 -6.30 -18.86
N HIS A 55 -7.34 -7.58 -19.18
CA HIS A 55 -7.05 -8.66 -18.24
C HIS A 55 -5.65 -8.54 -17.63
N ARG A 56 -4.63 -8.28 -18.47
CA ARG A 56 -3.25 -8.06 -18.03
C ARG A 56 -3.12 -6.89 -17.05
N ASN A 57 -3.78 -5.76 -17.35
CA ASN A 57 -3.68 -4.57 -16.52
C ASN A 57 -4.37 -4.76 -15.17
N ARG A 58 -5.51 -5.47 -15.14
CA ARG A 58 -6.18 -5.86 -13.90
C ARG A 58 -5.35 -6.80 -13.06
N ALA A 59 -4.75 -7.81 -13.68
CA ALA A 59 -3.87 -8.75 -12.98
C ALA A 59 -2.69 -7.99 -12.34
N PHE A 60 -2.07 -7.06 -13.07
CA PHE A 60 -1.00 -6.23 -12.52
C PHE A 60 -1.48 -5.30 -11.39
N PHE A 61 -2.67 -4.71 -11.53
CA PHE A 61 -3.27 -3.86 -10.49
C PHE A 61 -3.59 -4.65 -9.21
N ALA A 62 -4.19 -5.83 -9.33
CA ALA A 62 -4.42 -6.73 -8.20
C ALA A 62 -3.10 -7.17 -7.55
N ALA A 63 -2.08 -7.50 -8.36
CA ALA A 63 -0.75 -7.86 -7.85
C ALA A 63 -0.08 -6.71 -7.08
N ALA A 64 -0.19 -5.47 -7.55
CA ALA A 64 0.35 -4.30 -6.83
C ALA A 64 -0.33 -4.06 -5.48
N TRP A 65 -1.65 -4.25 -5.40
CA TRP A 65 -2.37 -4.26 -4.12
C TRP A 65 -1.89 -5.41 -3.21
N GLY A 66 -1.67 -6.59 -3.77
CA GLY A 66 -1.14 -7.75 -3.04
C GLY A 66 0.27 -7.53 -2.49
N VAL A 67 1.16 -6.88 -3.25
CA VAL A 67 2.50 -6.47 -2.78
C VAL A 67 2.39 -5.56 -1.56
N ASN A 68 1.54 -4.53 -1.64
CA ASN A 68 1.30 -3.64 -0.51
C ASN A 68 0.76 -4.42 0.70
N ALA A 69 -0.24 -5.29 0.51
CA ALA A 69 -0.78 -6.11 1.59
C ALA A 69 0.30 -7.00 2.24
N GLY A 70 1.16 -7.64 1.45
CA GLY A 70 2.23 -8.50 1.95
C GLY A 70 3.28 -7.73 2.77
N MET A 71 3.70 -6.56 2.30
CA MET A 71 4.68 -5.73 3.01
C MET A 71 4.09 -5.11 4.28
N LEU A 72 2.85 -4.63 4.19
CA LEU A 72 2.12 -4.05 5.33
C LEU A 72 1.76 -5.11 6.39
N TYR A 73 1.56 -6.38 6.01
CA TYR A 73 1.34 -7.47 6.96
C TYR A 73 2.48 -7.57 7.98
N GLY A 74 3.72 -7.68 7.51
CA GLY A 74 4.89 -7.77 8.38
C GLY A 74 5.06 -6.50 9.23
N SER A 75 4.87 -5.33 8.60
CA SER A 75 4.96 -4.04 9.28
C SER A 75 3.91 -3.86 10.38
N PHE A 76 2.66 -4.26 10.14
CA PHE A 76 1.56 -4.13 11.09
C PHE A 76 1.72 -5.10 12.26
N PHE A 77 1.87 -6.40 11.97
CA PHE A 77 1.92 -7.41 13.02
C PHE A 77 3.21 -7.35 13.84
N GLY A 78 4.33 -6.90 13.25
CA GLY A 78 5.54 -6.58 14.01
C GLY A 78 5.28 -5.53 15.08
N LYS A 79 4.48 -4.49 14.80
CA LYS A 79 4.13 -3.44 15.78
C LYS A 79 3.16 -3.92 16.85
N VAL A 80 2.25 -4.82 16.49
CA VAL A 80 1.25 -5.36 17.42
C VAL A 80 1.87 -6.36 18.40
N PHE A 81 2.75 -7.24 17.92
CA PHE A 81 3.27 -8.36 18.72
C PHE A 81 4.68 -8.13 19.28
N SER A 82 5.45 -7.22 18.68
CA SER A 82 6.80 -6.87 19.13
C SER A 82 6.99 -5.34 19.11
N PRO A 83 6.17 -4.57 19.86
CA PRO A 83 6.23 -3.12 19.89
C PRO A 83 7.58 -2.58 20.34
N GLU A 84 8.29 -3.29 21.22
CA GLU A 84 9.62 -2.95 21.73
C GLU A 84 10.71 -2.87 20.65
N ASP A 85 10.56 -3.63 19.56
CA ASP A 85 11.50 -3.65 18.44
C ASP A 85 11.16 -2.60 17.37
N THR A 86 10.06 -1.86 17.55
CA THR A 86 9.59 -0.90 16.55
C THR A 86 10.24 0.46 16.73
N ASN A 87 10.96 0.92 15.70
CA ASN A 87 11.32 2.32 15.57
C ASN A 87 10.16 3.11 14.92
N ALA A 88 9.39 3.80 15.77
CA ALA A 88 8.29 4.67 15.34
C ALA A 88 8.75 6.00 14.73
N GLY A 89 10.03 6.35 14.87
CA GLY A 89 10.60 7.60 14.36
C GLY A 89 9.83 8.82 14.86
N ASN A 90 9.36 9.65 13.92
CA ASN A 90 8.60 10.87 14.22
C ASN A 90 7.10 10.64 14.52
N TRP A 91 6.66 9.40 14.68
CA TRP A 91 5.28 9.06 15.02
C TRP A 91 5.15 8.57 16.46
N ASP A 92 3.97 8.77 17.03
CA ASP A 92 3.52 7.94 18.14
C ASP A 92 3.32 6.49 17.65
N LEU A 93 3.78 5.51 18.45
CA LEU A 93 3.71 4.09 18.06
C LEU A 93 2.26 3.62 17.88
N GLY A 94 1.35 4.04 18.75
CA GLY A 94 -0.07 3.70 18.64
C GLY A 94 -0.69 4.26 17.37
N VAL A 95 -0.47 5.54 17.09
CA VAL A 95 -0.93 6.21 15.86
C VAL A 95 -0.36 5.51 14.62
N LEU A 96 0.95 5.24 14.59
CA LEU A 96 1.59 4.54 13.47
C LEU A 96 0.97 3.16 13.24
N THR A 97 0.74 2.41 14.31
CA THR A 97 0.15 1.06 14.23
C THR A 97 -1.26 1.09 13.64
N ILE A 98 -2.08 2.06 14.05
CA ILE A 98 -3.43 2.25 13.50
C ILE A 98 -3.36 2.59 12.01
N LEU A 99 -2.51 3.55 11.63
CA LEU A 99 -2.36 3.98 10.23
C LEU A 99 -1.91 2.82 9.33
N VAL A 100 -0.90 2.06 9.75
CA VAL A 100 -0.40 0.89 9.01
C VAL A 100 -1.47 -0.21 8.94
N GLY A 101 -2.24 -0.44 10.02
CA GLY A 101 -3.34 -1.40 10.02
C GLY A 101 -4.47 -1.02 9.05
N LEU A 102 -4.85 0.26 9.00
CA LEU A 102 -5.82 0.78 8.04
C LEU A 102 -5.32 0.65 6.60
N ALA A 103 -4.04 0.95 6.37
CA ALA A 103 -3.41 0.76 5.06
C ALA A 103 -3.45 -0.71 4.65
N PHE A 104 -3.09 -1.63 5.55
CA PHE A 104 -3.10 -3.07 5.31
C PHE A 104 -4.50 -3.57 4.93
N ALA A 105 -5.52 -3.24 5.72
CA ALA A 105 -6.91 -3.62 5.42
C ALA A 105 -7.37 -3.04 4.08
N THR A 106 -7.01 -1.78 3.80
CA THR A 106 -7.28 -1.13 2.53
C THR A 106 -6.64 -1.86 1.36
N SER A 107 -5.39 -2.31 1.50
CA SER A 107 -4.71 -3.05 0.45
C SER A 107 -5.37 -4.39 0.14
N LEU A 108 -5.84 -5.12 1.16
CA LEU A 108 -6.62 -6.35 0.97
C LEU A 108 -7.93 -6.08 0.23
N ILE A 109 -8.68 -5.06 0.65
CA ILE A 109 -9.94 -4.66 -0.01
C ILE A 109 -9.66 -4.27 -1.46
N GLY A 110 -8.62 -3.48 -1.72
CA GLY A 110 -8.25 -3.05 -3.06
C GLY A 110 -7.85 -4.21 -3.98
N MET A 111 -7.14 -5.20 -3.44
CA MET A 111 -6.81 -6.45 -4.14
C MET A 111 -8.08 -7.22 -4.50
N ILE A 112 -8.95 -7.48 -3.52
CA ILE A 112 -10.20 -8.24 -3.71
C ILE A 112 -11.08 -7.55 -4.76
N LEU A 113 -11.30 -6.24 -4.63
CA LEU A 113 -12.12 -5.49 -5.58
C LEU A 113 -11.53 -5.47 -7.00
N SER A 114 -10.21 -5.49 -7.14
CA SER A 114 -9.56 -5.56 -8.45
C SER A 114 -9.83 -6.88 -9.18
N ILE A 115 -10.01 -7.96 -8.41
CA ILE A 115 -10.32 -9.32 -8.89
C ILE A 115 -11.82 -9.48 -9.14
N THR A 116 -12.67 -9.03 -8.22
CA THR A 116 -14.10 -9.37 -8.21
C THR A 116 -14.98 -8.43 -9.02
N LEU A 117 -14.60 -7.16 -9.18
CA LEU A 117 -15.44 -6.20 -9.89
C LEU A 117 -15.51 -6.54 -11.39
N PRO A 118 -16.70 -6.53 -12.01
CA PRO A 118 -16.83 -6.79 -13.45
C PRO A 118 -16.05 -5.80 -14.32
N ARG A 119 -15.68 -6.24 -15.53
CA ARG A 119 -15.08 -5.35 -16.55
C ARG A 119 -16.16 -4.47 -17.15
N ALA A 120 -15.86 -3.18 -17.30
CA ALA A 120 -16.76 -2.27 -17.99
C ALA A 120 -16.75 -2.65 -19.49
N GLY A 121 -17.76 -3.41 -19.93
CA GLY A 121 -17.95 -3.83 -21.33
C GLY A 121 -17.85 -5.32 -21.62
N GLY A 122 -17.78 -6.20 -20.62
CA GLY A 122 -17.88 -7.65 -20.84
C GLY A 122 -19.33 -8.12 -20.67
N SER A 123 -20.02 -8.39 -21.78
CA SER A 123 -20.99 -9.49 -21.78
C SER A 123 -20.20 -10.78 -21.59
N GLU A 124 -20.67 -11.64 -20.71
CA GLU A 124 -20.16 -13.02 -20.55
C GLU A 124 -20.13 -13.78 -21.88
#